data_AF-A0A511SU77-F1
#
_entry.id   AF-A0A511SU77-F1
#
_cell.length_a   1.000
_cell.length_b   1.000
_cell.length_c   1.000
_cell.angle_alpha   90.00
_cell.angle_beta   90.00
_cell.angle_gamma   90.00
#
_symmetry.space_group_name_H-M   'P 1'
#
loop_
_entity.id
_entity.type
_entity.pdbx_description
1 polymer ?
#
loop_
_entity_poly.entity_id
_entity_poly.type
_entity_poly.pdbx_seq_one_letter_code
_entity_poly.pdbx_strand_id
1 'polypeptide(L)'
;MLRVLGPQLSTRSTDNPVIFTLPNLGPFMSLRLPPSTSTRTTTRAAAATNTVTVPPAGLSKGDTGPKVKQLQDALVKLGYLTAKQVATGPGTFGAQTETAVKKFQADKKLPTTGYYGEQTQAALKKALSGTPTTPTTPTTPGTKPAVISAPSPNSDSRNGADIDTIVMHHTASNDGKADLSWMRNPKSGVSAHYMVDRDGKIYQLVGDDKRAWHAGKSELHGVPTDVNARSIGIEIVNDGSGKTPFTEAQYKALTELTSHLKEKYDVPMKNIVGHADVAVPKGRKNDPAPNFDWARLRKGIS
;
A
#
# COMPACT_ATOMS: atom_id res chain seq x y z
N MET A 1 49.18 -19.51 61.76
CA MET A 1 49.40 -20.68 60.87
C MET A 1 49.24 -20.17 59.44
N LEU A 2 50.33 -20.00 58.68
CA LEU A 2 50.96 -20.99 57.78
C LEU A 2 50.34 -20.89 56.35
N ARG A 3 50.89 -20.04 55.44
CA ARG A 3 51.89 -20.32 54.36
C ARG A 3 51.17 -20.75 53.04
N VAL A 4 51.45 -20.22 51.83
CA VAL A 4 52.51 -20.64 50.86
C VAL A 4 52.31 -19.90 49.48
N LEU A 5 53.39 -19.36 48.85
CA LEU A 5 53.68 -19.05 47.40
C LEU A 5 52.63 -18.32 46.48
N GLY A 6 52.92 -17.70 45.32
CA GLY A 6 54.14 -17.42 44.51
C GLY A 6 53.76 -16.75 43.14
N PRO A 7 54.65 -16.10 42.36
CA PRO A 7 54.26 -15.04 41.38
C PRO A 7 54.60 -15.26 39.88
N GLN A 8 54.00 -14.45 38.98
CA GLN A 8 54.52 -14.15 37.63
C GLN A 8 54.14 -12.71 37.16
N LEU A 9 55.07 -12.03 36.48
CA LEU A 9 54.86 -10.82 35.68
C LEU A 9 55.06 -11.15 34.19
N SER A 10 54.51 -10.33 33.28
CA SER A 10 55.06 -10.18 31.92
C SER A 10 54.87 -8.74 31.41
N THR A 11 55.78 -8.28 30.55
CA THR A 11 56.03 -6.85 30.27
C THR A 11 55.71 -6.43 28.83
N ARG A 12 55.65 -5.09 28.63
CA ARG A 12 55.42 -4.40 27.35
C ARG A 12 56.44 -4.77 26.25
N SER A 13 56.05 -4.55 24.99
CA SER A 13 56.90 -3.82 24.03
C SER A 13 56.03 -3.03 23.05
N THR A 14 56.47 -1.81 22.73
CA THR A 14 56.07 -1.09 21.51
C THR A 14 57.00 -1.52 20.35
N ASP A 15 56.60 -1.24 19.11
CA ASP A 15 57.35 -0.42 18.14
C ASP A 15 56.80 -0.56 16.70
N ASN A 16 56.95 0.48 15.89
CA ASN A 16 56.47 0.55 14.50
C ASN A 16 57.37 1.49 13.67
N PRO A 17 57.88 1.09 12.50
CA PRO A 17 58.47 2.05 11.56
C PRO A 17 58.12 1.88 10.05
N VAL A 18 57.66 2.99 9.46
CA VAL A 18 58.29 3.72 8.30
C VAL A 18 58.13 3.22 6.82
N ILE A 19 57.27 3.95 6.07
CA ILE A 19 57.36 4.60 4.70
C ILE A 19 57.98 3.86 3.45
N PHE A 20 57.34 3.93 2.24
CA PHE A 20 57.80 4.70 1.01
C PHE A 20 57.11 4.39 -0.37
N THR A 21 56.59 5.46 -1.02
CA THR A 21 56.50 5.84 -2.48
C THR A 21 55.90 5.01 -3.65
N LEU A 22 55.33 5.77 -4.61
CA LEU A 22 54.91 5.45 -6.00
C LEU A 22 55.99 5.78 -7.06
N PRO A 23 55.96 5.15 -8.26
CA PRO A 23 55.83 5.89 -9.56
C PRO A 23 55.13 5.07 -10.72
N ASN A 24 55.11 5.46 -12.01
CA ASN A 24 54.51 6.65 -12.67
C ASN A 24 54.47 6.51 -14.24
N LEU A 25 53.51 7.19 -14.93
CA LEU A 25 53.41 7.51 -16.40
C LEU A 25 53.28 6.39 -17.49
N GLY A 26 52.70 6.76 -18.67
CA GLY A 26 52.42 5.93 -19.88
C GLY A 26 53.55 5.91 -20.94
N PRO A 27 53.34 5.77 -22.29
CA PRO A 27 52.18 6.26 -23.10
C PRO A 27 51.80 5.50 -24.45
N PHE A 28 50.92 6.13 -25.26
CA PHE A 28 50.61 6.03 -26.72
C PHE A 28 50.80 4.75 -27.59
N MET A 29 49.75 4.36 -28.35
CA MET A 29 49.82 4.23 -29.83
C MET A 29 48.43 4.23 -30.51
N SER A 30 48.37 4.49 -31.83
CA SER A 30 47.15 4.69 -32.64
C SER A 30 47.12 3.76 -33.85
N LEU A 31 45.93 3.29 -34.30
CA LEU A 31 45.79 2.57 -35.58
C LEU A 31 44.51 2.91 -36.36
N ARG A 32 44.68 2.98 -37.68
CA ARG A 32 43.82 3.53 -38.74
C ARG A 32 42.42 2.90 -38.94
N LEU A 33 41.49 3.74 -39.43
CA LEU A 33 40.35 3.38 -40.30
C LEU A 33 40.81 3.15 -41.76
N PRO A 34 40.06 2.36 -42.56
CA PRO A 34 39.36 2.93 -43.73
C PRO A 34 37.92 2.33 -43.91
N PRO A 35 37.13 2.72 -44.93
CA PRO A 35 35.68 2.89 -44.74
C PRO A 35 34.77 1.94 -45.54
N SER A 36 33.48 1.95 -45.21
CA SER A 36 32.43 1.74 -46.21
C SER A 36 31.13 2.48 -45.91
N THR A 37 30.56 3.01 -46.99
CA THR A 37 29.32 3.77 -47.08
C THR A 37 28.08 2.89 -46.92
N SER A 38 27.03 3.37 -46.24
CA SER A 38 25.80 3.85 -46.92
C SER A 38 24.65 4.20 -45.96
N THR A 39 24.07 5.38 -46.16
CA THR A 39 22.64 5.75 -45.97
C THR A 39 21.79 5.05 -44.89
N ARG A 40 21.34 5.82 -43.87
CA ARG A 40 19.94 6.27 -43.80
C ARG A 40 19.67 7.30 -42.69
N THR A 41 18.98 8.36 -43.06
CA THR A 41 18.24 9.21 -42.12
C THR A 41 17.02 8.45 -41.61
N THR A 42 16.96 8.15 -40.32
CA THR A 42 15.70 7.84 -39.63
C THR A 42 15.70 8.42 -38.22
N THR A 43 14.95 9.52 -38.10
CA THR A 43 14.09 9.91 -36.98
C THR A 43 14.20 9.08 -35.69
N ARG A 44 14.49 9.79 -34.58
CA ARG A 44 14.39 9.30 -33.20
C ARG A 44 13.00 8.74 -32.91
N ALA A 45 12.83 7.43 -32.98
CA ALA A 45 11.63 6.75 -32.52
C ALA A 45 11.51 6.93 -31.00
N ALA A 46 10.56 7.77 -30.57
CA ALA A 46 10.22 7.88 -29.16
C ALA A 46 9.64 6.54 -28.70
N ALA A 47 10.16 6.00 -27.59
CA ALA A 47 9.59 4.83 -26.96
C ALA A 47 8.14 5.13 -26.55
N ALA A 48 7.18 4.47 -27.21
CA ALA A 48 5.77 4.61 -26.92
C ALA A 48 5.46 3.96 -25.56
N THR A 49 5.57 4.74 -24.49
CA THR A 49 5.06 4.35 -23.19
C THR A 49 3.54 4.28 -23.28
N ASN A 50 2.97 3.08 -23.14
CA ASN A 50 1.53 2.83 -23.10
C ASN A 50 0.92 3.39 -21.79
N THR A 51 0.95 4.71 -21.65
CA THR A 51 0.29 5.48 -20.61
C THR A 51 -0.93 6.13 -21.23
N VAL A 52 -2.12 5.78 -20.75
CA VAL A 52 -3.36 6.44 -21.17
C VAL A 52 -3.33 7.87 -20.64
N THR A 53 -2.89 8.79 -21.49
CA THR A 53 -2.70 10.20 -21.14
C THR A 53 -4.06 10.88 -21.10
N VAL A 54 -4.51 11.19 -19.89
CA VAL A 54 -5.76 11.90 -19.62
C VAL A 54 -5.68 13.30 -20.24
N PRO A 55 -6.65 13.73 -21.05
CA PRO A 55 -6.58 15.03 -21.70
C PRO A 55 -6.64 16.18 -20.68
N PRO A 56 -6.03 17.33 -20.98
CA PRO A 56 -6.11 18.53 -20.13
C PRO A 56 -7.57 18.99 -20.00
N ALA A 57 -7.93 19.53 -18.83
CA ALA A 57 -9.21 20.19 -18.61
C ALA A 57 -9.45 21.35 -19.57
N GLY A 58 -10.72 21.73 -19.72
CA GLY A 58 -11.16 22.78 -20.65
C GLY A 58 -11.79 22.25 -21.93
N LEU A 59 -12.50 21.10 -21.89
CA LEU A 59 -13.27 20.59 -23.02
C LEU A 59 -14.78 20.70 -22.78
N SER A 60 -15.51 21.03 -23.83
CA SER A 60 -16.92 21.43 -23.81
C SER A 60 -17.63 21.04 -25.11
N LYS A 61 -18.96 21.18 -25.12
CA LYS A 61 -19.79 20.85 -26.28
C LYS A 61 -19.41 21.69 -27.49
N GLY A 62 -19.08 21.03 -28.61
CA GLY A 62 -18.63 21.67 -29.85
C GLY A 62 -17.12 21.58 -30.10
N ASP A 63 -16.31 21.26 -29.09
CA ASP A 63 -14.88 21.05 -29.28
C ASP A 63 -14.59 19.84 -30.17
N THR A 64 -13.50 19.92 -30.95
CA THR A 64 -13.04 18.83 -31.81
C THR A 64 -11.53 18.60 -31.68
N GLY A 65 -11.07 17.41 -32.05
CA GLY A 65 -9.65 17.09 -32.18
C GLY A 65 -9.10 16.12 -31.12
N PRO A 66 -7.80 15.82 -31.16
CA PRO A 66 -7.20 14.69 -30.46
C PRO A 66 -7.47 14.62 -28.95
N LYS A 67 -7.62 15.78 -28.28
CA LYS A 67 -7.96 15.87 -26.84
C LYS A 67 -9.37 15.34 -26.55
N VAL A 68 -10.33 15.63 -27.43
CA VAL A 68 -11.71 15.13 -27.33
C VAL A 68 -11.73 13.63 -27.60
N LYS A 69 -10.95 13.15 -28.58
CA LYS A 69 -10.80 11.71 -28.81
C LYS A 69 -10.21 11.00 -27.58
N GLN A 70 -9.20 11.56 -26.92
CA GLN A 70 -8.64 11.00 -25.67
C GLN A 70 -9.70 10.91 -24.55
N LEU A 71 -10.57 11.91 -24.42
CA LEU A 71 -11.70 11.89 -23.47
C LEU A 71 -12.71 10.80 -23.82
N GLN A 72 -13.04 10.65 -25.11
CA GLN A 72 -13.94 9.61 -25.61
C GLN A 72 -13.35 8.21 -25.39
N ASP A 73 -12.09 7.97 -25.75
CA ASP A 73 -11.38 6.70 -25.53
C ASP A 73 -11.34 6.34 -24.03
N ALA A 74 -11.13 7.33 -23.16
CA ALA A 74 -11.18 7.17 -21.70
C ALA A 74 -12.58 6.77 -21.19
N LEU A 75 -13.63 7.46 -21.64
CA LEU A 75 -15.01 7.17 -21.26
C LEU A 75 -15.50 5.82 -21.81
N VAL A 76 -15.03 5.40 -23.00
CA VAL A 76 -15.26 4.06 -23.53
C VAL A 76 -14.59 3.00 -22.66
N LYS A 77 -13.31 3.21 -22.28
CA LYS A 77 -12.59 2.29 -21.38
C LYS A 77 -13.25 2.16 -20.00
N LEU A 78 -13.98 3.18 -19.55
CA LEU A 78 -14.72 3.19 -18.29
C LEU A 78 -16.19 2.76 -18.44
N GLY A 79 -16.66 2.39 -19.63
CA GLY A 79 -18.03 1.92 -19.88
C GLY A 79 -19.11 3.01 -19.95
N TYR A 80 -18.73 4.30 -20.00
CA TYR A 80 -19.66 5.43 -20.14
C TYR A 80 -20.02 5.74 -21.59
N LEU A 81 -19.28 5.18 -22.55
CA LEU A 81 -19.54 5.20 -23.98
C LEU A 81 -19.24 3.82 -24.59
N THR A 82 -19.86 3.50 -25.72
CA THR A 82 -19.48 2.33 -26.53
C THR A 82 -18.65 2.73 -27.75
N ALA A 83 -17.81 1.83 -28.25
CA ALA A 83 -17.01 2.06 -29.46
C ALA A 83 -17.87 2.42 -30.69
N LYS A 84 -19.14 1.98 -30.74
CA LYS A 84 -20.10 2.35 -31.79
C LYS A 84 -20.66 3.77 -31.64
N GLN A 85 -20.73 4.31 -30.42
CA GLN A 85 -21.19 5.69 -30.14
C GLN A 85 -20.08 6.74 -30.32
N VAL A 86 -18.81 6.34 -30.36
CA VAL A 86 -17.67 7.22 -30.65
C VAL A 86 -17.10 7.00 -32.05
N ALA A 87 -17.88 6.40 -32.95
CA ALA A 87 -17.43 6.08 -34.28
C ALA A 87 -17.16 7.35 -35.11
N THR A 88 -16.00 7.37 -35.77
CA THR A 88 -15.53 8.29 -36.83
C THR A 88 -14.92 9.65 -36.42
N GLY A 89 -13.88 10.03 -37.17
CA GLY A 89 -13.28 11.37 -37.15
C GLY A 89 -12.25 11.65 -36.04
N PRO A 90 -11.72 12.89 -36.00
CA PRO A 90 -10.72 13.32 -35.00
C PRO A 90 -11.28 13.52 -33.58
N GLY A 91 -12.51 13.04 -33.29
CA GLY A 91 -13.24 13.20 -32.03
C GLY A 91 -13.95 14.55 -31.94
N THR A 92 -15.28 14.52 -31.82
CA THR A 92 -16.15 15.71 -31.65
C THR A 92 -16.95 15.59 -30.37
N PHE A 93 -16.98 16.65 -29.55
CA PHE A 93 -17.69 16.70 -28.28
C PHE A 93 -19.17 17.02 -28.56
N GLY A 94 -19.85 16.05 -29.14
CA GLY A 94 -21.29 16.11 -29.44
C GLY A 94 -22.15 15.76 -28.21
N ALA A 95 -23.48 15.77 -28.41
CA ALA A 95 -24.46 15.50 -27.35
C ALA A 95 -24.26 14.14 -26.64
N GLN A 96 -23.78 13.11 -27.35
CA GLN A 96 -23.46 11.81 -26.75
C GLN A 96 -22.25 11.87 -25.81
N THR A 97 -21.21 12.65 -26.15
CA THR A 97 -20.04 12.86 -25.29
C THR A 97 -20.40 13.71 -24.07
N GLU A 98 -21.20 14.76 -24.27
CA GLU A 98 -21.75 15.57 -23.18
C GLU A 98 -22.58 14.74 -22.20
N THR A 99 -23.45 13.86 -22.71
CA THR A 99 -24.26 12.95 -21.90
C THR A 99 -23.39 11.97 -21.10
N ALA A 100 -22.34 11.42 -21.71
CA ALA A 100 -21.39 10.54 -21.04
C ALA A 100 -20.57 11.26 -19.96
N VAL A 101 -20.14 12.51 -20.20
CA VAL A 101 -19.46 13.35 -19.20
C VAL A 101 -20.41 13.68 -18.04
N LYS A 102 -21.67 14.06 -18.32
CA LYS A 102 -22.69 14.29 -17.28
C LYS A 102 -22.95 13.03 -16.45
N LYS A 103 -23.05 11.87 -17.08
CA LYS A 103 -23.20 10.59 -16.37
C LYS A 103 -21.97 10.25 -15.53
N PHE A 104 -20.76 10.44 -16.07
CA PHE A 104 -19.52 10.26 -15.32
C PHE A 104 -19.44 11.19 -14.11
N GLN A 105 -19.82 12.45 -14.27
CA GLN A 105 -19.90 13.41 -13.17
C GLN A 105 -20.90 12.94 -12.09
N ALA A 106 -22.11 12.54 -12.49
CA ALA A 106 -23.14 12.04 -11.57
C ALA A 106 -22.65 10.81 -10.78
N ASP A 107 -22.12 9.80 -11.49
CA ASP A 107 -21.61 8.56 -10.90
C ASP A 107 -20.38 8.80 -9.99
N LYS A 108 -19.64 9.90 -10.19
CA LYS A 108 -18.53 10.35 -9.30
C LYS A 108 -18.92 11.44 -8.30
N LYS A 109 -20.22 11.76 -8.16
CA LYS A 109 -20.75 12.80 -7.25
C LYS A 109 -20.14 14.20 -7.49
N LEU A 110 -19.77 14.50 -8.72
CA LEU A 110 -19.33 15.83 -9.18
C LEU A 110 -20.51 16.66 -9.70
N PRO A 111 -20.38 17.99 -9.79
CA PRO A 111 -21.33 18.84 -10.50
C PRO A 111 -21.56 18.37 -11.94
N THR A 112 -22.80 18.06 -12.31
CA THR A 112 -23.21 17.45 -13.60
C THR A 112 -23.32 18.47 -14.74
N THR A 113 -22.31 19.34 -14.86
CA THR A 113 -22.28 20.45 -15.81
C THR A 113 -22.19 20.02 -17.27
N GLY A 114 -21.63 18.83 -17.55
CA GLY A 114 -21.24 18.39 -18.89
C GLY A 114 -19.97 19.06 -19.43
N TYR A 115 -19.36 19.96 -18.64
CA TYR A 115 -18.08 20.58 -18.93
C TYR A 115 -16.95 19.75 -18.33
N TYR A 116 -15.95 19.41 -19.13
CA TYR A 116 -14.77 18.68 -18.69
C TYR A 116 -13.74 19.64 -18.06
N GLY A 117 -14.05 20.09 -16.85
CA GLY A 117 -13.16 20.89 -16.00
C GLY A 117 -12.21 20.04 -15.15
N GLU A 118 -11.34 20.70 -14.39
CA GLU A 118 -10.26 20.08 -13.59
C GLU A 118 -10.75 18.99 -12.63
N GLN A 119 -11.88 19.21 -11.95
CA GLN A 119 -12.50 18.20 -11.08
C GLN A 119 -12.88 16.92 -11.85
N THR A 120 -13.38 17.08 -13.08
CA THR A 120 -13.75 15.95 -13.95
C THR A 120 -12.51 15.26 -14.51
N GLN A 121 -11.47 16.02 -14.88
CA GLN A 121 -10.16 15.49 -15.26
C GLN A 121 -9.52 14.68 -14.13
N ALA A 122 -9.51 15.19 -12.90
CA ALA A 122 -8.96 14.51 -11.73
C ALA A 122 -9.69 13.21 -11.41
N ALA A 123 -11.03 13.22 -11.47
CA ALA A 123 -11.84 12.02 -11.32
C ALA A 123 -11.62 11.02 -12.46
N LEU A 124 -11.50 11.48 -13.71
CA LEU A 124 -11.26 10.63 -14.88
C LEU A 124 -9.87 9.97 -14.80
N LYS A 125 -8.85 10.71 -14.36
CA LYS A 125 -7.52 10.17 -14.05
C LYS A 125 -7.59 9.10 -12.97
N LYS A 126 -8.27 9.37 -11.85
CA LYS A 126 -8.48 8.40 -10.77
C LYS A 126 -9.20 7.13 -11.25
N ALA A 127 -10.19 7.26 -12.12
CA ALA A 127 -10.94 6.13 -12.69
C ALA A 127 -10.09 5.31 -13.68
N LEU A 128 -9.32 5.96 -14.56
CA LEU A 128 -8.45 5.29 -15.53
C LEU A 128 -7.22 4.61 -14.91
N SER A 129 -6.76 5.10 -13.74
CA SER A 129 -5.66 4.51 -12.97
C SER A 129 -6.03 3.20 -12.26
N GLY A 130 -7.21 2.62 -12.52
CA GLY A 130 -7.52 1.24 -12.16
C GLY A 130 -7.92 1.01 -10.72
N THR A 131 -8.46 2.00 -10.01
CA THR A 131 -9.21 1.74 -8.76
C THR A 131 -10.61 1.25 -9.12
N PRO A 132 -11.00 0.01 -8.80
CA PRO A 132 -12.38 -0.44 -8.98
C PRO A 132 -13.27 0.30 -7.98
N THR A 133 -13.96 1.35 -8.41
CA THR A 133 -15.19 1.77 -7.73
C THR A 133 -16.25 0.72 -8.02
N THR A 134 -16.26 -0.35 -7.22
CA THR A 134 -17.44 -1.20 -7.07
C THR A 134 -18.61 -0.31 -6.63
N PRO A 135 -19.82 -0.50 -7.17
CA PRO A 135 -20.99 0.29 -6.78
C PRO A 135 -21.23 0.28 -5.27
N THR A 136 -21.77 1.38 -4.77
CA THR A 136 -22.18 1.53 -3.37
C THR A 136 -23.49 0.79 -3.13
N THR A 137 -23.43 -0.53 -2.99
CA THR A 137 -24.48 -1.25 -2.26
C THR A 137 -24.25 -0.99 -0.78
N PRO A 138 -25.28 -0.62 0.02
CA PRO A 138 -25.18 -0.67 1.47
C PRO A 138 -25.02 -2.15 1.85
N THR A 139 -23.80 -2.56 2.23
CA THR A 139 -23.58 -3.91 2.77
C THR A 139 -24.36 -4.00 4.08
N THR A 140 -25.27 -4.97 4.17
CA THR A 140 -25.99 -5.29 5.41
C THR A 140 -24.97 -5.48 6.54
N PRO A 141 -25.21 -4.91 7.75
CA PRO A 141 -24.45 -5.26 8.95
C PRO A 141 -24.34 -6.79 9.12
N GLY A 142 -23.23 -7.28 9.66
CA GLY A 142 -22.96 -8.71 9.86
C GLY A 142 -22.19 -9.45 8.77
N THR A 143 -22.18 -9.04 7.50
CA THR A 143 -21.51 -9.83 6.44
C THR A 143 -19.99 -9.59 6.38
N LYS A 144 -19.19 -10.66 6.51
CA LYS A 144 -17.71 -10.58 6.38
C LYS A 144 -17.32 -10.01 5.02
N PRO A 145 -16.42 -9.00 4.94
CA PRO A 145 -15.95 -8.50 3.65
C PRO A 145 -15.18 -9.60 2.89
N ALA A 146 -15.16 -9.50 1.56
CA ALA A 146 -14.44 -10.44 0.72
C ALA A 146 -12.92 -10.39 1.01
N VAL A 147 -12.31 -11.57 1.19
CA VAL A 147 -10.87 -11.71 1.49
C VAL A 147 -10.17 -12.57 0.47
N ILE A 148 -8.90 -12.26 0.19
CA ILE A 148 -8.01 -13.05 -0.65
C ILE A 148 -7.23 -13.99 0.27
N SER A 149 -7.37 -15.31 0.08
CA SER A 149 -6.61 -16.29 0.84
C SER A 149 -5.12 -16.21 0.49
N ALA A 150 -4.27 -15.98 1.49
CA ALA A 150 -2.83 -15.88 1.35
C ALA A 150 -2.14 -16.49 2.59
N PRO A 151 -2.30 -17.81 2.82
CA PRO A 151 -2.00 -18.43 4.11
C PRO A 151 -0.53 -18.29 4.53
N SER A 152 -0.33 -18.06 5.82
CA SER A 152 0.95 -18.08 6.52
C SER A 152 1.05 -19.33 7.42
N PRO A 153 2.23 -19.98 7.50
CA PRO A 153 2.47 -21.07 8.45
C PRO A 153 2.76 -20.56 9.87
N ASN A 154 3.03 -19.27 10.04
CA ASN A 154 3.43 -18.65 11.30
C ASN A 154 2.21 -18.45 12.22
N SER A 155 1.70 -19.53 12.80
CA SER A 155 0.56 -19.50 13.72
C SER A 155 0.57 -20.72 14.63
N ASP A 156 -0.05 -20.58 15.80
CA ASP A 156 -0.27 -21.66 16.75
C ASP A 156 -1.70 -21.65 17.31
N SER A 157 -1.96 -22.50 18.29
CA SER A 157 -3.24 -22.57 19.00
C SER A 157 -3.44 -21.30 19.85
N ARG A 158 -4.69 -20.80 19.93
CA ARG A 158 -5.09 -19.80 20.94
C ARG A 158 -5.10 -20.37 22.37
N ASN A 159 -4.95 -21.69 22.53
CA ASN A 159 -5.01 -22.40 23.81
C ASN A 159 -6.32 -22.14 24.59
N GLY A 160 -7.43 -22.02 23.86
CA GLY A 160 -8.75 -21.77 24.44
C GLY A 160 -9.03 -20.31 24.80
N ALA A 161 -8.15 -19.35 24.47
CA ALA A 161 -8.42 -17.93 24.68
C ALA A 161 -9.50 -17.41 23.71
N ASP A 162 -10.50 -16.72 24.28
CA ASP A 162 -11.50 -15.97 23.51
C ASP A 162 -10.87 -14.79 22.77
N ILE A 163 -11.49 -14.40 21.65
CA ILE A 163 -11.12 -13.22 20.89
C ILE A 163 -11.92 -12.04 21.43
N ASP A 164 -11.25 -11.06 22.06
CA ASP A 164 -11.91 -9.89 22.64
C ASP A 164 -11.21 -8.57 22.31
N THR A 165 -10.26 -8.61 21.38
CA THR A 165 -9.34 -7.51 21.06
C THR A 165 -9.04 -7.47 19.56
N ILE A 166 -8.90 -6.29 18.98
CA ILE A 166 -8.42 -6.08 17.60
C ILE A 166 -7.22 -5.14 17.67
N VAL A 167 -6.08 -5.57 17.12
CA VAL A 167 -4.84 -4.78 17.12
C VAL A 167 -4.53 -4.30 15.71
N MET A 168 -4.47 -2.98 15.54
CA MET A 168 -4.07 -2.32 14.30
C MET A 168 -2.54 -2.16 14.25
N HIS A 169 -1.97 -2.46 13.10
CA HIS A 169 -0.54 -2.35 12.83
C HIS A 169 -0.30 -1.52 11.55
N HIS A 170 0.96 -1.19 11.27
CA HIS A 170 1.39 -0.85 9.92
C HIS A 170 2.67 -1.59 9.59
N THR A 171 2.86 -1.94 8.32
CA THR A 171 3.91 -2.88 7.87
C THR A 171 5.32 -2.30 7.86
N ALA A 172 5.47 -1.01 8.19
CA ALA A 172 6.70 -0.20 8.07
C ALA A 172 7.28 -0.17 6.64
N SER A 173 6.40 -0.37 5.66
CA SER A 173 6.70 -0.53 4.24
C SER A 173 5.49 -0.08 3.41
N ASN A 174 5.74 0.38 2.19
CA ASN A 174 4.66 0.73 1.24
C ASN A 174 4.61 -0.27 0.07
N ASP A 175 5.15 -1.48 0.25
CA ASP A 175 5.14 -2.60 -0.70
C ASP A 175 4.37 -3.79 -0.10
N GLY A 176 3.05 -3.77 -0.27
CA GLY A 176 2.16 -4.83 0.21
C GLY A 176 2.48 -6.22 -0.35
N LYS A 177 3.18 -6.33 -1.49
CA LYS A 177 3.61 -7.62 -2.04
C LYS A 177 4.80 -8.16 -1.24
N ALA A 178 5.77 -7.31 -0.90
CA ALA A 178 6.89 -7.68 -0.04
C ALA A 178 6.40 -8.04 1.38
N ASP A 179 5.50 -7.22 1.94
CA ASP A 179 4.94 -7.39 3.29
C ASP A 179 4.18 -8.72 3.42
N LEU A 180 3.29 -9.00 2.45
CA LEU A 180 2.55 -10.26 2.37
C LEU A 180 3.48 -11.47 2.18
N SER A 181 4.57 -11.33 1.43
CA SER A 181 5.57 -12.38 1.27
C SER A 181 6.33 -12.66 2.57
N TRP A 182 6.69 -11.59 3.30
CA TRP A 182 7.43 -11.69 4.57
C TRP A 182 6.61 -12.33 5.69
N MET A 183 5.36 -11.90 5.87
CA MET A 183 4.46 -12.50 6.88
C MET A 183 4.09 -13.96 6.60
N ARG A 184 4.34 -14.46 5.39
CA ARG A 184 4.11 -15.87 4.98
C ARG A 184 5.38 -16.71 4.96
N ASN A 185 6.55 -16.11 5.19
CA ASN A 185 7.82 -16.82 5.26
C ASN A 185 7.95 -17.56 6.61
N PRO A 186 8.14 -18.90 6.64
CA PRO A 186 8.36 -19.63 7.90
C PRO A 186 9.49 -19.08 8.77
N LYS A 187 10.48 -18.41 8.16
CA LYS A 187 11.66 -17.88 8.85
C LYS A 187 11.45 -16.49 9.45
N SER A 188 10.34 -15.81 9.18
CA SER A 188 10.12 -14.45 9.72
C SER A 188 9.70 -14.45 11.18
N GLY A 189 9.09 -15.54 11.68
CA GLY A 189 8.60 -15.64 13.05
C GLY A 189 7.46 -14.68 13.38
N VAL A 190 6.82 -14.08 12.37
CA VAL A 190 5.74 -13.09 12.52
C VAL A 190 4.61 -13.30 11.50
N SER A 191 3.41 -12.90 11.86
CA SER A 191 2.22 -12.91 11.01
C SER A 191 1.10 -12.04 11.60
N ALA A 192 0.15 -11.64 10.76
CA ALA A 192 -1.14 -11.12 11.18
C ALA A 192 -2.26 -12.05 10.71
N HIS A 193 -3.50 -11.82 11.16
CA HIS A 193 -4.66 -12.54 10.62
C HIS A 193 -5.04 -11.96 9.25
N TYR A 194 -5.02 -10.62 9.15
CA TYR A 194 -5.37 -9.88 7.95
C TYR A 194 -4.29 -8.87 7.57
N MET A 195 -4.19 -8.57 6.27
CA MET A 195 -3.44 -7.44 5.74
C MET A 195 -4.33 -6.63 4.80
N VAL A 196 -4.36 -5.30 4.94
CA VAL A 196 -5.09 -4.37 4.07
C VAL A 196 -4.12 -3.57 3.21
N ASP A 197 -4.09 -3.90 1.92
CA ASP A 197 -3.22 -3.27 0.93
C ASP A 197 -3.71 -1.84 0.56
N ARG A 198 -2.85 -1.06 -0.11
CA ARG A 198 -3.08 0.35 -0.46
C ARG A 198 -4.36 0.59 -1.27
N ASP A 199 -4.78 -0.39 -2.05
CA ASP A 199 -6.02 -0.36 -2.85
C ASP A 199 -7.27 -0.88 -2.12
N GLY A 200 -7.14 -1.25 -0.84
CA GLY A 200 -8.22 -1.77 0.00
C GLY A 200 -8.45 -3.27 -0.11
N LYS A 201 -7.64 -4.03 -0.88
CA LYS A 201 -7.71 -5.50 -0.84
C LYS A 201 -7.37 -6.01 0.56
N ILE A 202 -8.22 -6.90 1.06
CA ILE A 202 -8.01 -7.62 2.32
C ILE A 202 -7.46 -8.99 1.99
N TYR A 203 -6.28 -9.30 2.50
CA TYR A 203 -5.70 -10.64 2.48
C TYR A 203 -5.92 -11.31 3.84
N GLN A 204 -6.31 -12.58 3.87
CA GLN A 204 -6.32 -13.38 5.11
C GLN A 204 -5.14 -14.35 5.10
N LEU A 205 -4.25 -14.21 6.10
CA LEU A 205 -3.02 -14.98 6.26
C LEU A 205 -3.17 -16.07 7.32
N VAL A 206 -3.84 -15.77 8.43
CA VAL A 206 -4.12 -16.71 9.52
C VAL A 206 -5.63 -16.74 9.78
N GLY A 207 -6.17 -17.94 9.99
CA GLY A 207 -7.57 -18.14 10.33
C GLY A 207 -7.90 -17.52 11.68
N ASP A 208 -9.11 -17.00 11.86
CA ASP A 208 -9.52 -16.35 13.11
C ASP A 208 -9.41 -17.32 14.31
N ASP A 209 -9.58 -18.62 14.09
CA ASP A 209 -9.46 -19.71 15.05
C ASP A 209 -8.04 -19.92 15.61
N LYS A 210 -7.03 -19.37 14.95
CA LYS A 210 -5.61 -19.54 15.31
C LYS A 210 -5.01 -18.25 15.85
N ARG A 211 -3.93 -18.42 16.61
CA ARG A 211 -3.12 -17.33 17.15
C ARG A 211 -2.06 -16.94 16.12
N ALA A 212 -2.22 -15.76 15.51
CA ALA A 212 -1.16 -15.15 14.69
C ALA A 212 -0.08 -14.50 15.58
N TRP A 213 1.09 -14.20 15.02
CA TRP A 213 2.28 -13.73 15.75
C TRP A 213 2.58 -12.26 15.43
N HIS A 214 1.76 -11.33 15.94
CA HIS A 214 1.83 -9.89 15.63
C HIS A 214 2.20 -9.02 16.84
N ALA A 215 1.54 -9.22 18.00
CA ALA A 215 1.69 -8.38 19.18
C ALA A 215 3.05 -8.55 19.88
N GLY A 216 3.55 -9.79 19.97
CA GLY A 216 4.72 -10.13 20.78
C GLY A 216 4.50 -9.80 22.27
N LYS A 217 5.56 -9.44 23.01
CA LYS A 217 5.43 -9.11 24.44
C LYS A 217 4.52 -7.88 24.64
N SER A 218 3.41 -8.08 25.33
CA SER A 218 2.29 -7.14 25.36
C SER A 218 1.49 -7.18 26.67
N GLU A 219 0.60 -6.20 26.82
CA GLU A 219 -0.39 -6.06 27.88
C GLU A 219 -1.68 -5.48 27.27
N LEU A 220 -2.81 -5.58 27.97
CA LEU A 220 -4.05 -4.87 27.61
C LEU A 220 -4.50 -4.03 28.81
N HIS A 221 -4.67 -2.72 28.62
CA HIS A 221 -5.09 -1.76 29.66
C HIS A 221 -4.27 -1.86 30.96
N GLY A 222 -2.95 -2.05 30.84
CA GLY A 222 -2.04 -2.20 32.00
C GLY A 222 -1.98 -3.62 32.60
N VAL A 223 -2.73 -4.59 32.07
CA VAL A 223 -2.73 -5.98 32.54
C VAL A 223 -1.87 -6.85 31.61
N PRO A 224 -0.74 -7.41 32.07
CA PRO A 224 0.06 -8.35 31.29
C PRO A 224 -0.76 -9.55 30.82
N THR A 225 -0.78 -9.81 29.51
CA THR A 225 -1.62 -10.84 28.90
C THR A 225 -1.02 -11.23 27.54
N ASP A 226 -1.29 -12.44 27.04
CA ASP A 226 -0.88 -12.79 25.67
C ASP A 226 -1.87 -12.20 24.66
N VAL A 227 -1.60 -10.97 24.21
CA VAL A 227 -2.47 -10.28 23.25
C VAL A 227 -2.58 -11.04 21.93
N ASN A 228 -1.55 -11.80 21.50
CA ASN A 228 -1.68 -12.64 20.29
C ASN A 228 -2.82 -13.67 20.45
N ALA A 229 -2.92 -14.31 21.62
CA ALA A 229 -3.88 -15.39 21.86
C ALA A 229 -5.33 -14.89 21.83
N ARG A 230 -5.58 -13.69 22.36
CA ARG A 230 -6.93 -13.10 22.53
C ARG A 230 -7.34 -12.06 21.49
N SER A 231 -6.55 -11.88 20.42
CA SER A 231 -6.82 -10.80 19.46
C SER A 231 -6.73 -11.20 17.99
N ILE A 232 -7.29 -10.31 17.16
CA ILE A 232 -7.12 -10.28 15.71
C ILE A 232 -6.19 -9.11 15.35
N GLY A 233 -4.93 -9.41 15.07
CA GLY A 233 -4.01 -8.48 14.39
C GLY A 233 -4.36 -8.21 12.93
N ILE A 234 -4.43 -6.93 12.56
CA ILE A 234 -4.66 -6.43 11.20
C ILE A 234 -3.48 -5.53 10.80
N GLU A 235 -2.76 -5.94 9.76
CA GLU A 235 -1.66 -5.17 9.17
C GLU A 235 -2.15 -4.22 8.08
N ILE A 236 -1.59 -3.02 8.03
CA ILE A 236 -2.02 -1.98 7.08
C ILE A 236 -0.80 -1.49 6.31
N VAL A 237 -0.81 -1.67 4.99
CA VAL A 237 0.35 -1.32 4.15
C VAL A 237 0.57 0.20 4.19
N ASN A 238 1.64 0.62 4.86
CA ASN A 238 2.04 2.02 5.07
C ASN A 238 3.49 2.06 5.59
N ASP A 239 4.29 2.99 5.07
CA ASP A 239 5.71 3.15 5.42
C ASP A 239 5.99 3.57 6.88
N GLY A 240 4.96 3.95 7.64
CA GLY A 240 5.11 4.31 9.05
C GLY A 240 5.64 5.71 9.32
N SER A 241 5.95 6.49 8.28
CA SER A 241 6.64 7.77 8.37
C SER A 241 5.83 8.88 9.07
N GLY A 242 4.53 8.67 9.30
CA GLY A 242 3.57 9.71 9.67
C GLY A 242 3.25 10.71 8.54
N LYS A 243 3.89 10.59 7.37
CA LYS A 243 3.73 11.48 6.21
C LYS A 243 2.86 10.83 5.14
N THR A 244 3.07 9.55 4.85
CA THR A 244 2.26 8.82 3.87
C THR A 244 0.86 8.55 4.41
N PRO A 245 -0.20 9.07 3.79
CA PRO A 245 -1.56 8.89 4.28
C PRO A 245 -2.01 7.44 4.11
N PHE A 246 -2.79 6.94 5.06
CA PHE A 246 -3.62 5.76 4.87
C PHE A 246 -4.72 6.07 3.85
N THR A 247 -4.99 5.18 2.91
CA THR A 247 -5.87 5.50 1.77
C THR A 247 -7.35 5.43 2.12
N GLU A 248 -8.19 6.11 1.33
CA GLU A 248 -9.65 5.98 1.39
C GLU A 248 -10.11 4.52 1.30
N ALA A 249 -9.44 3.71 0.48
CA ALA A 249 -9.77 2.31 0.28
C ALA A 249 -9.36 1.47 1.50
N GLN A 250 -8.22 1.76 2.12
CA GLN A 250 -7.81 1.16 3.39
C GLN A 250 -8.80 1.47 4.50
N TYR A 251 -9.19 2.74 4.70
CA TYR A 251 -10.20 3.08 5.72
C TYR A 251 -11.56 2.41 5.48
N LYS A 252 -12.01 2.31 4.22
CA LYS A 252 -13.24 1.57 3.89
C LYS A 252 -13.12 0.09 4.29
N ALA A 253 -12.08 -0.58 3.82
CA ALA A 253 -11.85 -2.00 4.09
C ALA A 253 -11.65 -2.29 5.59
N LEU A 254 -10.91 -1.43 6.30
CA LEU A 254 -10.74 -1.51 7.75
C LEU A 254 -12.05 -1.31 8.50
N THR A 255 -12.89 -0.37 8.08
CA THR A 255 -14.20 -0.15 8.70
C THR A 255 -15.09 -1.38 8.56
N GLU A 256 -15.20 -1.92 7.34
CA GLU A 256 -16.01 -3.11 7.05
C GLU A 256 -15.50 -4.36 7.81
N LEU A 257 -14.19 -4.59 7.78
CA LEU A 257 -13.56 -5.73 8.47
C LEU A 257 -13.67 -5.62 9.98
N THR A 258 -13.39 -4.44 10.55
CA THR A 258 -13.40 -4.23 12.00
C THR A 258 -14.81 -4.27 12.57
N SER A 259 -15.81 -3.75 11.85
CA SER A 259 -17.21 -3.86 12.25
C SER A 259 -17.67 -5.32 12.30
N HIS A 260 -17.39 -6.09 11.25
CA HIS A 260 -17.71 -7.52 11.22
C HIS A 260 -16.99 -8.31 12.33
N LEU A 261 -15.69 -8.07 12.55
CA LEU A 261 -14.94 -8.75 13.61
C LEU A 261 -15.44 -8.35 15.01
N LYS A 262 -15.79 -7.08 15.23
CA LYS A 262 -16.41 -6.61 16.48
C LYS A 262 -17.72 -7.34 16.74
N GLU A 263 -18.61 -7.37 15.77
CA GLU A 263 -19.93 -7.99 15.88
C GLU A 263 -19.81 -9.51 16.11
N LYS A 264 -18.92 -10.18 15.37
CA LYS A 264 -18.71 -11.63 15.45
C LYS A 264 -18.14 -12.11 16.79
N TYR A 265 -17.34 -11.29 17.46
CA TYR A 265 -16.57 -11.65 18.66
C TYR A 265 -16.90 -10.78 19.89
N ASP A 266 -17.95 -9.97 19.82
CA ASP A 266 -18.35 -8.98 20.85
C ASP A 266 -17.17 -8.11 21.35
N VAL A 267 -16.28 -7.68 20.44
CA VAL A 267 -15.07 -6.91 20.80
C VAL A 267 -15.47 -5.54 21.35
N PRO A 268 -15.15 -5.22 22.61
CA PRO A 268 -15.45 -3.89 23.15
C PRO A 268 -14.72 -2.81 22.35
N MET A 269 -15.36 -1.67 22.06
CA MET A 269 -14.73 -0.57 21.30
C MET A 269 -13.40 -0.07 21.91
N LYS A 270 -13.24 -0.21 23.23
CA LYS A 270 -12.00 0.10 23.96
C LYS A 270 -10.86 -0.90 23.73
N ASN A 271 -11.14 -2.09 23.20
CA ASN A 271 -10.17 -3.13 22.84
C ASN A 271 -9.84 -3.12 21.33
N ILE A 272 -10.26 -2.07 20.60
CA ILE A 272 -9.80 -1.77 19.25
C ILE A 272 -8.65 -0.75 19.37
N VAL A 273 -7.43 -1.26 19.35
CA VAL A 273 -6.20 -0.60 19.83
C VAL A 273 -5.08 -0.66 18.81
N GLY A 274 -4.09 0.23 18.94
CA GLY A 274 -2.84 0.15 18.18
C GLY A 274 -1.85 -0.81 18.82
N HIS A 275 -0.86 -1.26 18.06
CA HIS A 275 0.27 -2.03 18.61
C HIS A 275 1.04 -1.23 19.67
N ALA A 276 1.20 0.08 19.46
CA ALA A 276 1.84 0.99 20.42
C ALA A 276 1.14 1.01 21.80
N ASP A 277 -0.19 0.84 21.83
CA ASP A 277 -0.98 0.84 23.07
C ASP A 277 -0.71 -0.43 23.90
N VAL A 278 -0.55 -1.58 23.23
CA VAL A 278 -0.40 -2.90 23.87
C VAL A 278 1.05 -3.35 24.04
N ALA A 279 2.00 -2.83 23.27
CA ALA A 279 3.39 -3.28 23.30
C ALA A 279 4.08 -2.92 24.62
N VAL A 280 4.80 -3.90 25.20
CA VAL A 280 5.69 -3.65 26.35
C VAL A 280 7.15 -4.01 26.03
N PRO A 281 8.14 -3.29 26.60
CA PRO A 281 7.99 -2.03 27.34
C PRO A 281 7.37 -0.92 26.48
N LYS A 282 6.70 0.06 27.10
CA LYS A 282 6.08 1.17 26.37
C LYS A 282 7.13 1.89 25.52
N GLY A 283 6.74 2.28 24.30
CA GLY A 283 7.66 2.82 23.28
C GLY A 283 8.40 1.78 22.44
N ARG A 284 8.28 0.46 22.72
CA ARG A 284 8.84 -0.60 21.84
C ARG A 284 8.27 -0.57 20.42
N LYS A 285 7.03 -0.11 20.27
CA LYS A 285 6.29 -0.02 19.00
C LYS A 285 5.60 1.34 18.90
N ASN A 286 5.46 1.83 17.68
CA ASN A 286 4.88 3.13 17.33
C ASN A 286 3.75 2.99 16.30
N ASP A 287 3.30 1.77 16.03
CA ASP A 287 2.28 1.43 15.04
C ASP A 287 0.86 1.29 15.63
N PRO A 288 -0.20 1.69 14.89
CA PRO A 288 -0.17 2.35 13.59
C PRO A 288 0.37 3.78 13.71
N ALA A 289 0.92 4.33 12.63
CA ALA A 289 1.62 5.61 12.65
C ALA A 289 0.71 6.78 13.13
N PRO A 290 1.27 7.88 13.66
CA PRO A 290 0.48 8.97 14.26
C PRO A 290 -0.56 9.66 13.35
N ASN A 291 -0.44 9.49 12.02
CA ASN A 291 -1.41 9.99 11.04
C ASN A 291 -2.54 8.98 10.73
N PHE A 292 -2.67 7.91 11.52
CA PHE A 292 -3.82 7.02 11.50
C PHE A 292 -5.02 7.66 12.22
N ASP A 293 -6.09 7.89 11.47
CA ASP A 293 -7.30 8.58 11.92
C ASP A 293 -8.24 7.60 12.65
N TRP A 294 -7.97 7.45 13.94
CA TRP A 294 -8.80 6.68 14.87
C TRP A 294 -10.25 7.19 14.95
N ALA A 295 -10.47 8.49 14.81
CA ALA A 295 -11.82 9.08 14.90
C ALA A 295 -12.65 8.67 13.67
N ARG A 296 -12.05 8.71 12.48
CA ARG A 296 -12.65 8.22 11.23
C ARG A 296 -12.97 6.73 11.29
N LEU A 297 -12.04 5.89 11.74
CA LEU A 297 -12.30 4.45 11.87
C LEU A 297 -13.46 4.21 12.85
N ARG A 298 -13.38 4.77 14.06
CA ARG A 298 -14.40 4.56 15.11
C ARG A 298 -15.78 5.10 14.73
N LYS A 299 -15.85 6.20 13.97
CA LYS A 299 -17.12 6.74 13.43
C LYS A 299 -17.77 5.81 12.40
N GLY A 300 -16.99 5.00 11.70
CA GLY A 300 -17.49 4.04 10.71
C GLY A 300 -17.95 2.70 11.32
N ILE A 301 -17.54 2.39 12.55
CA ILE A 301 -17.87 1.13 13.22
C ILE A 301 -19.21 1.27 13.95
N SER A 302 -20.17 0.41 13.59
CA SER A 302 -21.42 0.16 14.31
C SER A 302 -21.20 -0.83 15.45
#